data_AF-A0A2E0QES4-F1
#
_entry.id   AF-A0A2E0QES4-F1
#
_cell.length_a   1.000
_cell.length_b   1.000
_cell.length_c   1.000
_cell.angle_alpha   90.00
_cell.angle_beta   90.00
_cell.angle_gamma   90.00
#
_symmetry.space_group_name_H-M   'P 1'
#
loop_
_entity.id
_entity.type
_entity.pdbx_description
1 polymer ?
#
loop_
_entity_poly.entity_id
_entity_poly.type
_entity_poly.pdbx_seq_one_letter_code
_entity_poly.pdbx_strand_id
1 'polypeptide(L)'
;MAGTAVGKGNWANASARSKARKARLLDETRLRQLMRSGPDTIAASIGELDYRKELDIYSSRLSGADLVEAALSHNLDRELAEVVGFCQGSLKSIVSAFALRFSYSNAKAVLRAVNGGISAEELANSVLPDENTLNADWLEVVRQSETLQEAAAAMHGTPWGSAIDSMDADASLQEYEDVLDRHYYHEAFSVLKSSGQKHSLLLGYLRTEIDHKNIVNLLRALRQGLPADRRAEMTLGDGRALRGSLLRSATQADSEDALMEILRRSSMDTSDLEEALKRSHEHGGLDPVVSYLANLRRADLRRMSHLNPLSAFPIIHYLESKVLEVQNLRLLVRGKAVDLPEEVIEAHMSF
;
A
#
# COMPACT_ATOMS: atom_id res chain seq x y z
N MET A 1 -19.23 -26.73 -5.23
CA MET A 1 -19.39 -25.41 -4.59
C MET A 1 -20.07 -24.48 -5.58
N ALA A 2 -21.33 -24.13 -5.32
CA ALA A 2 -22.16 -23.39 -6.26
C ALA A 2 -21.57 -22.00 -6.51
N GLY A 3 -21.22 -21.69 -7.76
CA GLY A 3 -20.85 -20.35 -8.17
C GLY A 3 -22.05 -19.43 -8.00
N THR A 4 -22.04 -18.63 -6.93
CA THR A 4 -22.97 -17.50 -6.78
C THR A 4 -22.91 -16.66 -8.04
N ALA A 5 -24.02 -16.59 -8.77
CA ALA A 5 -24.16 -15.75 -9.95
C ALA A 5 -23.91 -14.30 -9.55
N VAL A 6 -22.68 -13.84 -9.72
CA VAL A 6 -22.29 -12.47 -9.38
C VAL A 6 -23.06 -11.55 -10.33
N GLY A 7 -23.98 -10.74 -9.78
CA GLY A 7 -24.83 -9.83 -10.55
C GLY A 7 -24.05 -8.90 -11.47
N LYS A 8 -24.72 -8.32 -12.47
CA LYS A 8 -24.10 -7.34 -13.39
C LYS A 8 -23.51 -6.17 -12.59
N GLY A 9 -22.23 -5.86 -12.82
CA GLY A 9 -21.56 -4.73 -12.17
C GLY A 9 -22.01 -3.37 -12.68
N ASN A 10 -22.00 -2.35 -11.81
CA ASN A 10 -22.41 -0.97 -12.11
C ASN A 10 -21.25 -0.10 -12.64
N TRP A 11 -20.51 -0.62 -13.63
CA TRP A 11 -19.26 -0.05 -14.17
C TRP A 11 -19.30 1.44 -14.47
N ALA A 12 -20.33 1.90 -15.20
CA ALA A 12 -20.42 3.29 -15.62
C ALA A 12 -20.63 4.24 -14.43
N ASN A 13 -21.56 3.92 -13.53
CA ASN A 13 -21.86 4.74 -12.36
C ASN A 13 -20.66 4.80 -11.40
N ALA A 14 -20.07 3.65 -11.06
CA ALA A 14 -18.91 3.57 -10.18
C ALA A 14 -17.68 4.29 -10.76
N SER A 15 -17.44 4.17 -12.06
CA SER A 15 -16.36 4.88 -12.75
C SER A 15 -16.58 6.40 -12.75
N ALA A 16 -17.81 6.86 -13.01
CA ALA A 16 -18.14 8.29 -12.99
C ALA A 16 -17.96 8.90 -11.60
N ARG A 17 -18.46 8.23 -10.55
CA ARG A 17 -18.29 8.65 -9.15
C ARG A 17 -16.82 8.72 -8.75
N SER A 18 -16.03 7.70 -9.08
CA SER A 18 -14.61 7.65 -8.74
C SER A 18 -13.80 8.73 -9.47
N LYS A 19 -14.12 9.01 -10.74
CA LYS A 19 -13.51 10.13 -11.49
C LYS A 19 -13.86 11.49 -10.88
N ALA A 20 -15.11 11.68 -10.46
CA ALA A 20 -15.55 12.91 -9.80
C ALA A 20 -14.85 13.12 -8.45
N ARG A 21 -14.67 12.05 -7.65
CA ARG A 21 -13.88 12.10 -6.43
C ARG A 21 -12.40 12.39 -6.71
N LYS A 22 -11.81 11.72 -7.70
CA LYS A 22 -10.42 11.94 -8.11
C LYS A 22 -10.14 13.39 -8.52
N ALA A 23 -11.09 14.04 -9.19
CA ALA A 23 -10.97 15.45 -9.60
C ALA A 23 -10.95 16.44 -8.42
N ARG A 24 -11.32 16.01 -7.21
CA ARG A 24 -11.28 16.81 -5.98
C ARG A 24 -10.00 16.61 -5.17
N LEU A 25 -9.16 15.63 -5.55
CA LEU A 25 -7.87 15.44 -4.92
C LEU A 25 -6.94 16.64 -5.23
N LEU A 26 -6.04 16.91 -4.31
CA LEU A 26 -4.97 17.86 -4.41
C LEU A 26 -4.10 17.54 -5.63
N ASP A 27 -3.93 18.53 -6.49
CA ASP A 27 -2.94 18.47 -7.56
C ASP A 27 -1.55 18.87 -7.04
N GLU A 28 -0.54 18.66 -7.88
CA GLU A 28 0.84 19.01 -7.58
C GLU A 28 1.00 20.49 -7.22
N THR A 29 0.30 21.37 -7.94
CA THR A 29 0.34 22.82 -7.69
C THR A 29 -0.11 23.15 -6.26
N ARG A 30 -1.24 22.56 -5.82
CA ARG A 30 -1.79 22.80 -4.50
C ARG A 30 -0.92 22.18 -3.40
N LEU A 31 -0.36 20.98 -3.62
CA LEU A 31 0.60 20.38 -2.68
C LEU A 31 1.85 21.26 -2.51
N ARG A 32 2.40 21.81 -3.60
CA ARG A 32 3.53 22.75 -3.56
C ARG A 32 3.18 24.05 -2.84
N GLN A 33 1.94 24.53 -2.93
CA GLN A 33 1.47 25.68 -2.13
C GLN A 33 1.41 25.36 -0.64
N LEU A 34 0.89 24.18 -0.27
CA LEU A 34 0.86 23.72 1.12
C LEU A 34 2.26 23.55 1.70
N MET A 35 3.22 23.12 0.88
CA MET A 35 4.62 22.99 1.29
C MET A 35 5.23 24.30 1.78
N ARG A 36 4.80 25.44 1.24
CA ARG A 36 5.25 26.78 1.67
C ARG A 36 4.50 27.31 2.89
N SER A 37 3.57 26.51 3.44
CA SER A 37 2.70 26.87 4.56
C SER A 37 3.14 26.16 5.85
N GLY A 38 2.78 26.73 7.00
CA GLY A 38 2.97 26.08 8.31
C GLY A 38 1.92 25.01 8.63
N PRO A 39 2.14 24.13 9.64
CA PRO A 39 1.23 23.04 9.99
C PRO A 39 -0.23 23.44 10.24
N ASP A 40 -0.48 24.53 10.97
CA ASP A 40 -1.84 25.00 11.26
C ASP A 40 -2.57 25.49 9.99
N THR A 41 -1.84 26.16 9.09
CA THR A 41 -2.35 26.57 7.79
C THR A 41 -2.66 25.37 6.91
N ILE A 42 -1.88 24.27 7.02
CA ILE A 42 -2.18 23.01 6.34
C ILE A 42 -3.49 22.43 6.86
N ALA A 43 -3.68 22.34 8.18
CA ALA A 43 -4.92 21.86 8.79
C ALA A 43 -6.16 22.68 8.38
N ALA A 44 -6.03 24.00 8.30
CA ALA A 44 -7.08 24.89 7.79
C ALA A 44 -7.36 24.62 6.30
N SER A 45 -6.31 24.55 5.48
CA SER A 45 -6.42 24.35 4.04
C SER A 45 -7.02 23.02 3.65
N ILE A 46 -6.66 21.93 4.34
CA ILE A 46 -7.27 20.61 4.10
C ILE A 46 -8.69 20.53 4.69
N GLY A 47 -8.97 21.32 5.74
CA GLY A 47 -10.32 21.49 6.28
C GLY A 47 -11.30 22.12 5.29
N GLU A 48 -10.84 22.97 4.38
CA GLU A 48 -11.67 23.49 3.28
C GLU A 48 -11.96 22.43 2.18
N LEU A 49 -11.26 21.30 2.23
CA LEU A 49 -11.48 20.16 1.34
C LEU A 49 -12.40 19.14 2.02
N ASP A 50 -12.17 17.84 1.78
CA ASP A 50 -13.02 16.74 2.25
C ASP A 50 -12.61 16.19 3.63
N TYR A 51 -11.75 16.91 4.38
CA TYR A 51 -11.19 16.46 5.65
C TYR A 51 -11.80 17.13 6.88
N ARG A 52 -12.71 18.11 6.72
CA ARG A 52 -13.24 18.90 7.85
C ARG A 52 -13.86 18.01 8.92
N LYS A 53 -14.73 17.09 8.49
CA LYS A 53 -15.48 16.21 9.38
C LYS A 53 -14.55 15.44 10.31
N GLU A 54 -13.49 14.84 9.79
CA GLU A 54 -12.54 14.09 10.61
C GLU A 54 -11.71 15.02 11.50
N LEU A 55 -11.26 16.18 11.00
CA LEU A 55 -10.55 17.15 11.83
C LEU A 55 -11.36 17.58 13.06
N ASP A 56 -12.66 17.79 12.89
CA ASP A 56 -13.54 18.20 13.98
C ASP A 56 -13.66 17.12 15.05
N ILE A 57 -13.69 15.83 14.66
CA ILE A 57 -13.72 14.67 15.59
C ILE A 57 -12.51 14.69 16.54
N TYR A 58 -11.31 14.91 15.99
CA TYR A 58 -10.06 14.79 16.73
C TYR A 58 -9.60 16.08 17.42
N SER A 59 -10.13 17.24 17.01
CA SER A 59 -9.68 18.58 17.45
C SER A 59 -9.78 18.83 18.96
N SER A 60 -10.58 18.05 19.68
CA SER A 60 -10.74 18.16 21.14
C SER A 60 -9.55 17.62 21.94
N ARG A 61 -8.78 16.68 21.37
CA ARG A 61 -7.63 16.05 22.05
C ARG A 61 -6.31 16.15 21.30
N LEU A 62 -6.34 16.30 19.98
CA LEU A 62 -5.15 16.36 19.13
C LEU A 62 -4.96 17.77 18.57
N SER A 63 -3.70 18.11 18.28
CA SER A 63 -3.31 19.37 17.63
C SER A 63 -2.15 19.15 16.64
N GLY A 64 -1.88 20.14 15.79
CA GLY A 64 -0.73 20.11 14.87
C GLY A 64 -0.71 18.89 13.96
N ALA A 65 0.45 18.23 13.86
CA ALA A 65 0.64 17.08 12.98
C ALA A 65 -0.24 15.88 13.37
N ASP A 66 -0.39 15.58 14.66
CA ASP A 66 -1.12 14.41 15.10
C ASP A 66 -2.62 14.52 14.79
N LEU A 67 -3.19 15.72 14.93
CA LEU A 67 -4.56 16.02 14.50
C LEU A 67 -4.75 15.75 13.00
N VAL A 68 -3.83 16.26 12.19
CA VAL A 68 -3.88 16.08 10.73
C VAL A 68 -3.75 14.60 10.38
N GLU A 69 -2.78 13.89 10.94
CA GLU A 69 -2.57 12.48 10.62
C GLU A 69 -3.72 11.58 11.02
N ALA A 70 -4.32 11.79 12.19
CA ALA A 70 -5.51 11.04 12.62
C ALA A 70 -6.69 11.30 11.67
N ALA A 71 -6.92 12.56 11.30
CA ALA A 71 -7.99 12.92 10.39
C ALA A 71 -7.79 12.36 8.98
N LEU A 72 -6.55 12.39 8.46
CA LEU A 72 -6.20 11.80 7.16
C LEU A 72 -6.42 10.29 7.14
N SER A 73 -6.03 9.60 8.21
CA SER A 73 -6.16 8.13 8.33
C SER A 73 -7.63 7.71 8.39
N HIS A 74 -8.44 8.34 9.25
CA HIS A 74 -9.88 8.09 9.30
C HIS A 74 -10.56 8.39 7.95
N ASN A 75 -10.21 9.52 7.32
CA ASN A 75 -10.77 9.88 6.03
C ASN A 75 -10.45 8.83 4.94
N LEU A 76 -9.23 8.31 4.93
CA LEU A 76 -8.84 7.24 4.01
C LEU A 76 -9.69 5.98 4.21
N ASP A 77 -9.86 5.53 5.45
CA ASP A 77 -10.68 4.35 5.75
C ASP A 77 -12.14 4.53 5.34
N ARG A 78 -12.70 5.72 5.61
CA ARG A 78 -14.05 6.10 5.16
C ARG A 78 -14.18 6.06 3.64
N GLU A 79 -13.26 6.70 2.92
CA GLU A 79 -13.27 6.74 1.46
C GLU A 79 -13.14 5.35 0.84
N LEU A 80 -12.30 4.48 1.42
CA LEU A 80 -12.17 3.09 1.01
C LEU A 80 -13.49 2.32 1.18
N ALA A 81 -14.11 2.44 2.35
CA ALA A 81 -15.40 1.81 2.65
C ALA A 81 -16.52 2.30 1.72
N GLU A 82 -16.59 3.61 1.48
CA GLU A 82 -17.59 4.20 0.57
C GLU A 82 -17.41 3.75 -0.88
N VAL A 83 -16.17 3.69 -1.36
CA VAL A 83 -15.86 3.23 -2.73
C VAL A 83 -16.26 1.78 -2.95
N VAL A 84 -15.90 0.90 -2.02
CA VAL A 84 -16.34 -0.51 -2.06
C VAL A 84 -17.86 -0.60 -1.92
N GLY A 85 -18.46 0.22 -1.05
CA GLY A 85 -19.88 0.23 -0.73
C GLY A 85 -20.77 0.53 -1.94
N PHE A 86 -20.36 1.43 -2.83
CA PHE A 86 -21.14 1.72 -4.04
C PHE A 86 -20.86 0.78 -5.22
N CYS A 87 -19.81 -0.04 -5.18
CA CYS A 87 -19.56 -1.02 -6.22
C CYS A 87 -20.55 -2.18 -6.11
N GLN A 88 -20.99 -2.73 -7.24
CA GLN A 88 -21.96 -3.83 -7.29
C GLN A 88 -21.44 -5.02 -8.10
N GLY A 89 -21.94 -6.21 -7.79
CA GLY A 89 -21.68 -7.41 -8.57
C GLY A 89 -20.19 -7.73 -8.76
N SER A 90 -19.78 -8.05 -9.99
CA SER A 90 -18.41 -8.47 -10.29
C SER A 90 -17.42 -7.33 -10.11
N LEU A 91 -17.85 -6.09 -10.38
CA LEU A 91 -17.04 -4.91 -10.08
C LEU A 91 -16.73 -4.82 -8.58
N LYS A 92 -17.71 -5.04 -7.70
CA LYS A 92 -17.47 -5.02 -6.24
C LYS A 92 -16.41 -6.03 -5.86
N SER A 93 -16.51 -7.25 -6.38
CA SER A 93 -15.56 -8.32 -6.09
C SER A 93 -14.13 -7.93 -6.49
N ILE A 94 -13.96 -7.40 -7.70
CA ILE A 94 -12.66 -6.96 -8.22
C ILE A 94 -12.10 -5.78 -7.42
N VAL A 95 -12.90 -4.73 -7.19
CA VAL A 95 -12.46 -3.56 -6.43
C VAL A 95 -12.12 -3.93 -4.99
N SER A 96 -12.91 -4.82 -4.37
CA SER A 96 -12.63 -5.30 -3.01
C SER A 96 -11.30 -6.04 -2.94
N ALA A 97 -10.92 -6.84 -3.95
CA ALA A 97 -9.62 -7.48 -3.97
C ALA A 97 -8.44 -6.48 -3.99
N PHE A 98 -8.62 -5.30 -4.61
CA PHE A 98 -7.61 -4.24 -4.54
C PHE A 98 -7.66 -3.50 -3.21
N ALA A 99 -8.86 -3.14 -2.72
CA ALA A 99 -9.03 -2.44 -1.45
C ALA A 99 -8.61 -3.27 -0.22
N LEU A 100 -8.67 -4.61 -0.29
CA LEU A 100 -8.31 -5.47 0.84
C LEU A 100 -6.85 -5.27 1.30
N ARG A 101 -5.97 -4.77 0.42
CA ARG A 101 -4.57 -4.44 0.75
C ARG A 101 -4.43 -3.53 1.98
N PHE A 102 -5.39 -2.66 2.24
CA PHE A 102 -5.38 -1.79 3.41
C PHE A 102 -5.64 -2.58 4.70
N SER A 103 -6.54 -3.55 4.67
CA SER A 103 -6.74 -4.48 5.79
C SER A 103 -5.50 -5.36 6.03
N TYR A 104 -4.81 -5.81 4.97
CA TYR A 104 -3.50 -6.49 5.14
C TYR A 104 -2.45 -5.55 5.75
N SER A 105 -2.43 -4.27 5.36
CA SER A 105 -1.53 -3.29 5.97
C SER A 105 -1.83 -3.07 7.45
N ASN A 106 -3.11 -3.03 7.84
CA ASN A 106 -3.53 -2.93 9.24
C ASN A 106 -3.14 -4.18 10.03
N ALA A 107 -3.31 -5.38 9.46
CA ALA A 107 -2.84 -6.62 10.07
C ALA A 107 -1.32 -6.58 10.34
N LYS A 108 -0.52 -6.11 9.37
CA LYS A 108 0.93 -5.92 9.58
C LYS A 108 1.23 -4.86 10.65
N ALA A 109 0.49 -3.76 10.69
CA ALA A 109 0.65 -2.73 11.72
C ALA A 109 0.36 -3.29 13.12
N VAL A 110 -0.68 -4.10 13.28
CA VAL A 110 -1.01 -4.80 14.52
C VAL A 110 0.09 -5.79 14.92
N LEU A 111 0.57 -6.62 13.99
CA LEU A 111 1.67 -7.56 14.27
C LEU A 111 2.96 -6.84 14.67
N ARG A 112 3.29 -5.72 14.02
CA ARG A 112 4.42 -4.85 14.40
C ARG A 112 4.23 -4.26 15.79
N ALA A 113 3.03 -3.81 16.14
CA ALA A 113 2.73 -3.25 17.44
C ALA A 113 2.92 -4.30 18.54
N VAL A 114 2.32 -5.48 18.40
CA VAL A 114 2.45 -6.59 19.35
C VAL A 114 3.91 -7.04 19.48
N ASN A 115 4.61 -7.28 18.37
CA ASN A 115 6.02 -7.67 18.38
C ASN A 115 6.94 -6.61 19.00
N GLY A 116 6.58 -5.33 18.86
CA GLY A 116 7.32 -4.20 19.43
C GLY A 116 6.92 -3.84 20.86
N GLY A 117 5.91 -4.48 21.44
CA GLY A 117 5.35 -4.12 22.75
C GLY A 117 4.66 -2.74 22.78
N ILE A 118 4.18 -2.26 21.64
CA ILE A 118 3.46 -0.99 21.52
C ILE A 118 2.04 -1.19 22.05
N SER A 119 1.60 -0.33 22.97
CA SER A 119 0.26 -0.40 23.55
C SER A 119 -0.82 -0.04 22.53
N ALA A 120 -2.05 -0.49 22.79
CA ALA A 120 -3.19 -0.13 21.94
C ALA A 120 -3.47 1.38 21.97
N GLU A 121 -3.22 2.05 23.09
CA GLU A 121 -3.35 3.50 23.24
C GLU A 121 -2.32 4.25 22.37
N GLU A 122 -1.06 3.81 22.37
CA GLU A 122 -0.02 4.39 21.51
C GLU A 122 -0.31 4.14 20.03
N LEU A 123 -0.78 2.93 19.68
CA LEU A 123 -1.17 2.62 18.32
C LEU A 123 -2.38 3.46 17.87
N ALA A 124 -3.34 3.68 18.76
CA ALA A 124 -4.50 4.53 18.50
C ALA A 124 -4.10 6.00 18.27
N ASN A 125 -3.12 6.49 19.02
CA ASN A 125 -2.64 7.87 18.87
C ASN A 125 -1.77 8.10 17.64
N SER A 126 -1.35 7.05 16.92
CA SER A 126 -0.37 7.16 15.84
C SER A 126 -0.85 6.61 14.49
N VAL A 127 -1.39 5.38 14.46
CA VAL A 127 -1.68 4.66 13.21
C VAL A 127 -3.16 4.35 13.04
N LEU A 128 -3.84 3.95 14.12
CA LEU A 128 -5.22 3.46 14.08
C LEU A 128 -6.14 4.22 15.05
N PRO A 129 -6.52 5.48 14.75
CA PRO A 129 -7.32 6.30 15.64
C PRO A 129 -8.60 5.60 16.12
N ASP A 130 -8.87 5.64 17.42
CA ASP A 130 -9.93 4.89 18.10
C ASP A 130 -11.35 5.43 17.85
N GLU A 131 -11.50 6.73 17.55
CA GLU A 131 -12.78 7.31 17.11
C GLU A 131 -13.21 6.79 15.73
N ASN A 132 -12.27 6.24 14.96
CA ASN A 132 -12.64 5.50 13.75
C ASN A 132 -13.08 4.10 14.17
N THR A 133 -14.38 3.86 14.16
CA THR A 133 -14.96 2.55 14.51
C THR A 133 -14.44 1.37 13.67
N LEU A 134 -13.87 1.62 12.49
CA LEU A 134 -13.22 0.58 11.66
C LEU A 134 -11.92 0.05 12.28
N ASN A 135 -11.38 0.74 13.28
CA ASN A 135 -10.16 0.39 14.00
C ASN A 135 -10.42 -0.42 15.28
N ALA A 136 -11.67 -0.55 15.71
CA ALA A 136 -12.02 -1.16 16.99
C ALA A 136 -11.48 -2.59 17.12
N ASP A 137 -11.73 -3.44 16.11
CA ASP A 137 -11.29 -4.83 16.11
C ASP A 137 -9.76 -4.95 16.09
N TRP A 138 -9.07 -4.07 15.35
CA TRP A 138 -7.61 -4.06 15.28
C TRP A 138 -6.96 -3.67 16.61
N LEU A 139 -7.49 -2.65 17.27
CA LEU A 139 -7.01 -2.21 18.58
C LEU A 139 -7.31 -3.27 19.65
N GLU A 140 -8.40 -4.00 19.52
CA GLU A 140 -8.73 -5.10 20.44
C GLU A 140 -7.74 -6.25 20.33
N VAL A 141 -7.31 -6.61 19.11
CA VAL A 141 -6.25 -7.62 18.92
C VAL A 141 -4.99 -7.21 19.67
N VAL A 142 -4.57 -5.95 19.60
CA VAL A 142 -3.39 -5.46 20.32
C VAL A 142 -3.57 -5.50 21.83
N ARG A 143 -4.76 -5.16 22.35
CA ARG A 143 -5.04 -5.22 23.80
C ARG A 143 -4.99 -6.64 24.36
N GLN A 144 -5.35 -7.63 23.55
CA GLN A 144 -5.50 -9.02 23.99
C GLN A 144 -4.30 -9.92 23.67
N SER A 145 -3.26 -9.40 23.01
CA SER A 145 -2.14 -10.20 22.51
C SER A 145 -0.81 -9.68 23.05
N GLU A 146 -0.01 -10.58 23.62
CA GLU A 146 1.39 -10.32 24.01
C GLU A 146 2.36 -10.92 22.99
N THR A 147 1.91 -11.89 22.20
CA THR A 147 2.72 -12.62 21.21
C THR A 147 2.15 -12.56 19.79
N LEU A 148 3.01 -12.81 18.79
CA LEU A 148 2.59 -12.90 17.39
C LEU A 148 1.54 -14.00 17.16
N GLN A 149 1.68 -15.13 17.85
CA GLN A 149 0.74 -16.26 17.75
C GLN A 149 -0.65 -15.90 18.30
N GLU A 150 -0.71 -15.20 19.44
CA GLU A 150 -1.98 -14.71 19.98
C GLU A 150 -2.65 -13.72 19.04
N ALA A 151 -1.88 -12.78 18.47
CA ALA A 151 -2.40 -11.83 17.50
C ALA A 151 -2.91 -12.52 16.23
N ALA A 152 -2.20 -13.56 15.75
CA ALA A 152 -2.62 -14.36 14.60
C ALA A 152 -3.92 -15.14 14.90
N ALA A 153 -4.02 -15.76 16.07
CA ALA A 153 -5.21 -16.47 16.52
C ALA A 153 -6.42 -15.52 16.68
N ALA A 154 -6.21 -14.32 17.22
CA ALA A 154 -7.25 -13.30 17.33
C ALA A 154 -7.76 -12.82 15.95
N MET A 155 -6.91 -12.93 14.91
CA MET A 155 -7.28 -12.63 13.53
C MET A 155 -7.85 -13.83 12.75
N HIS A 156 -8.14 -14.97 13.38
CA HIS A 156 -8.61 -16.19 12.69
C HIS A 156 -9.87 -15.96 11.84
N GLY A 157 -10.77 -15.07 12.26
CA GLY A 157 -12.01 -14.73 11.53
C GLY A 157 -11.82 -13.87 10.28
N THR A 158 -10.61 -13.40 10.00
CA THR A 158 -10.28 -12.57 8.82
C THR A 158 -9.98 -13.44 7.60
N PRO A 159 -10.01 -12.88 6.36
CA PRO A 159 -9.70 -13.65 5.16
C PRO A 159 -8.34 -14.33 5.14
N TRP A 160 -7.34 -13.79 5.85
CA TRP A 160 -5.98 -14.34 5.95
C TRP A 160 -5.71 -15.08 7.26
N GLY A 161 -6.68 -15.13 8.19
CA GLY A 161 -6.49 -15.64 9.55
C GLY A 161 -5.89 -17.04 9.56
N SER A 162 -6.46 -17.96 8.80
CA SER A 162 -5.94 -19.34 8.71
C SER A 162 -4.51 -19.44 8.16
N ALA A 163 -4.09 -18.49 7.32
CA ALA A 163 -2.75 -18.49 6.74
C ALA A 163 -1.67 -18.14 7.75
N ILE A 164 -1.98 -17.23 8.70
CA ILE A 164 -1.04 -16.80 9.74
C ILE A 164 -1.17 -17.60 11.04
N ASP A 165 -2.34 -18.14 11.34
CA ASP A 165 -2.62 -18.97 12.53
C ASP A 165 -1.89 -20.33 12.48
N SER A 166 -1.51 -20.79 11.28
CA SER A 166 -0.79 -22.06 11.07
C SER A 166 0.74 -21.93 11.11
N MET A 167 1.26 -20.77 11.52
CA MET A 167 2.69 -20.50 11.58
C MET A 167 3.34 -21.09 12.83
N ASP A 168 4.65 -21.38 12.72
CA ASP A 168 5.42 -21.93 13.82
C ASP A 168 5.52 -20.93 15.01
N ALA A 169 5.68 -21.48 16.21
CA ALA A 169 5.74 -20.70 17.45
C ALA A 169 6.96 -19.75 17.52
N ASP A 170 8.02 -20.06 16.78
CA ASP A 170 9.26 -19.28 16.68
C ASP A 170 9.37 -18.47 15.39
N ALA A 171 8.31 -18.44 14.57
CA ALA A 171 8.31 -17.67 13.34
C ALA A 171 8.49 -16.16 13.61
N SER A 172 9.37 -15.55 12.84
CA SER A 172 9.70 -14.14 12.95
C SER A 172 8.58 -13.23 12.40
N LEU A 173 8.51 -11.98 12.87
CA LEU A 173 7.61 -10.97 12.32
C LEU A 173 7.68 -10.87 10.79
N GLN A 174 8.90 -10.95 10.22
CA GLN A 174 9.09 -10.91 8.77
C GLN A 174 8.37 -12.08 8.07
N GLU A 175 8.43 -13.29 8.63
CA GLU A 175 7.76 -14.46 8.06
C GLU A 175 6.24 -14.27 8.06
N TYR A 176 5.66 -13.71 9.13
CA TYR A 176 4.23 -13.37 9.18
C TYR A 176 3.86 -12.35 8.10
N GLU A 177 4.66 -11.29 7.93
CA GLU A 177 4.41 -10.27 6.90
C GLU A 177 4.51 -10.83 5.48
N ASP A 178 5.44 -11.76 5.25
CA ASP A 178 5.62 -12.43 3.96
C ASP A 178 4.44 -13.37 3.66
N VAL A 179 3.92 -14.09 4.66
CA VAL A 179 2.71 -14.93 4.53
C VAL A 179 1.51 -14.06 4.18
N LEU A 180 1.33 -12.93 4.85
CA LEU A 180 0.27 -11.96 4.54
C LEU A 180 0.38 -11.43 3.10
N ASP A 181 1.57 -11.08 2.63
CA ASP A 181 1.77 -10.64 1.23
C ASP A 181 1.43 -11.75 0.22
N ARG A 182 1.92 -12.99 0.44
CA ARG A 182 1.62 -14.13 -0.43
C ARG A 182 0.12 -14.41 -0.48
N HIS A 183 -0.54 -14.39 0.68
CA HIS A 183 -1.98 -14.62 0.78
C HIS A 183 -2.77 -13.53 0.04
N TYR A 184 -2.41 -12.26 0.23
CA TYR A 184 -3.03 -11.14 -0.50
C TYR A 184 -2.98 -11.34 -2.02
N TYR A 185 -1.80 -11.62 -2.58
CA TYR A 185 -1.67 -11.80 -4.02
C TYR A 185 -2.38 -13.04 -4.51
N HIS A 186 -2.34 -14.15 -3.76
CA HIS A 186 -3.07 -15.36 -4.10
C HIS A 186 -4.57 -15.08 -4.26
N GLU A 187 -5.18 -14.42 -3.27
CA GLU A 187 -6.60 -14.07 -3.29
C GLU A 187 -6.93 -13.08 -4.41
N ALA A 188 -6.11 -12.04 -4.58
CA ALA A 188 -6.31 -11.07 -5.66
C ALA A 188 -6.25 -11.75 -7.05
N PHE A 189 -5.32 -12.68 -7.27
CA PHE A 189 -5.26 -13.47 -8.49
C PHE A 189 -6.48 -14.39 -8.64
N SER A 190 -6.91 -15.05 -7.57
CA SER A 190 -8.07 -15.95 -7.56
C SER A 190 -9.34 -15.21 -8.01
N VAL A 191 -9.60 -14.03 -7.44
CA VAL A 191 -10.76 -13.18 -7.80
C VAL A 191 -10.70 -12.72 -9.27
N LEU A 192 -9.54 -12.30 -9.76
CA LEU A 192 -9.40 -11.85 -11.14
C LEU A 192 -9.52 -12.99 -12.15
N LYS A 193 -8.97 -14.18 -11.85
CA LYS A 193 -9.06 -15.36 -12.72
C LYS A 193 -10.49 -15.91 -12.78
N SER A 194 -11.19 -15.97 -11.64
CA SER A 194 -12.58 -16.44 -11.58
C SER A 194 -13.56 -15.48 -12.27
N SER A 195 -13.24 -14.19 -12.33
CA SER A 195 -14.01 -13.18 -13.07
C SER A 195 -13.85 -13.25 -14.60
N GLY A 196 -12.97 -14.13 -15.11
CA GLY A 196 -12.78 -14.44 -16.53
C GLY A 196 -11.61 -13.72 -17.21
N GLN A 197 -11.29 -14.13 -18.45
CA GLN A 197 -10.11 -13.64 -19.21
C GLN A 197 -10.09 -12.13 -19.50
N LYS A 198 -11.18 -11.40 -19.23
CA LYS A 198 -11.31 -9.95 -19.47
C LYS A 198 -10.44 -9.09 -18.55
N HIS A 199 -9.79 -9.68 -17.54
CA HIS A 199 -8.99 -8.95 -16.54
C HIS A 199 -7.48 -9.14 -16.70
N SER A 200 -7.01 -9.58 -17.87
CA SER A 200 -5.58 -9.78 -18.17
C SER A 200 -4.71 -8.55 -17.91
N LEU A 201 -5.23 -7.34 -18.11
CA LEU A 201 -4.51 -6.10 -17.80
C LEU A 201 -4.32 -5.90 -16.28
N LEU A 202 -5.34 -6.18 -15.46
CA LEU A 202 -5.24 -6.10 -14.00
C LEU A 202 -4.33 -7.19 -13.44
N LEU A 203 -4.40 -8.40 -14.00
CA LEU A 203 -3.44 -9.46 -13.71
C LEU A 203 -2.02 -9.00 -14.02
N GLY A 204 -1.79 -8.42 -15.20
CA GLY A 204 -0.51 -7.86 -15.59
C GLY A 204 -0.01 -6.78 -14.63
N TYR A 205 -0.90 -5.91 -14.15
CA TYR A 205 -0.60 -4.88 -13.17
C TYR A 205 -0.12 -5.47 -11.83
N LEU A 206 -0.83 -6.46 -11.26
CA LEU A 206 -0.41 -7.12 -10.02
C LEU A 206 0.91 -7.89 -10.18
N ARG A 207 1.14 -8.52 -11.34
CA ARG A 207 2.41 -9.21 -11.60
C ARG A 207 3.60 -8.25 -11.66
N THR A 208 3.40 -7.07 -12.26
CA THR A 208 4.42 -6.01 -12.24
C THR A 208 4.64 -5.48 -10.82
N GLU A 209 3.59 -5.35 -10.01
CA GLU A 209 3.71 -4.97 -8.59
C GLU A 209 4.56 -5.97 -7.80
N ILE A 210 4.37 -7.28 -8.05
CA ILE A 210 5.19 -8.35 -7.48
C ILE A 210 6.66 -8.22 -7.90
N ASP A 211 6.93 -8.00 -9.20
CA ASP A 211 8.31 -7.79 -9.66
C ASP A 211 8.99 -6.63 -8.93
N HIS A 212 8.28 -5.50 -8.77
CA HIS A 212 8.80 -4.32 -8.07
C HIS A 212 9.09 -4.62 -6.61
N LYS A 213 8.19 -5.33 -5.91
CA LYS A 213 8.41 -5.77 -4.52
C LYS A 213 9.63 -6.70 -4.43
N ASN A 214 9.75 -7.67 -5.32
CA ASN A 214 10.89 -8.58 -5.37
C ASN A 214 12.21 -7.85 -5.61
N ILE A 215 12.25 -6.87 -6.52
CA ILE A 215 13.46 -6.07 -6.77
C ILE A 215 13.88 -5.34 -5.48
N VAL A 216 12.96 -4.65 -4.81
CA VAL A 216 13.26 -3.93 -3.56
C VAL A 216 13.70 -4.89 -2.45
N ASN A 217 13.02 -6.03 -2.29
CA ASN A 217 13.35 -7.03 -1.29
C ASN A 217 14.74 -7.66 -1.54
N LEU A 218 15.06 -7.98 -2.79
CA LEU A 218 16.36 -8.54 -3.17
C LEU A 218 17.49 -7.53 -2.95
N LEU A 219 17.31 -6.27 -3.36
CA LEU A 219 18.29 -5.20 -3.11
C LEU A 219 18.51 -5.01 -1.61
N ARG A 220 17.43 -4.94 -0.82
CA ARG A 220 17.53 -4.84 0.65
C ARG A 220 18.29 -6.03 1.24
N ALA A 221 17.96 -7.24 0.82
CA ALA A 221 18.58 -8.46 1.31
C ALA A 221 20.07 -8.56 0.94
N LEU A 222 20.45 -8.08 -0.25
CA LEU A 222 21.85 -7.98 -0.67
C LEU A 222 22.63 -7.01 0.23
N ARG A 223 22.10 -5.83 0.53
CA ARG A 223 22.72 -4.87 1.46
C ARG A 223 22.86 -5.42 2.88
N GLN A 224 21.93 -6.27 3.30
CA GLN A 224 21.96 -6.95 4.60
C GLN A 224 22.83 -8.21 4.62
N GLY A 225 23.41 -8.62 3.47
CA GLY A 225 24.22 -9.82 3.37
C GLY A 225 23.45 -11.13 3.59
N LEU A 226 22.13 -11.14 3.36
CA LEU A 226 21.31 -12.34 3.57
C LEU A 226 21.67 -13.43 2.56
N PRO A 227 21.72 -14.71 2.97
CA PRO A 227 22.05 -15.82 2.08
C PRO A 227 20.95 -16.07 1.02
N ALA A 228 21.33 -16.73 -0.07
CA ALA A 228 20.45 -16.96 -1.22
C ALA A 228 19.15 -17.70 -0.87
N ASP A 229 19.20 -18.65 0.09
CA ASP A 229 18.02 -19.41 0.51
C ASP A 229 17.00 -18.50 1.21
N ARG A 230 17.44 -17.63 2.14
CA ARG A 230 16.57 -16.62 2.77
C ARG A 230 16.04 -15.61 1.75
N ARG A 231 16.84 -15.22 0.76
CA ARG A 231 16.37 -14.38 -0.35
C ARG A 231 15.29 -15.08 -1.19
N ALA A 232 15.41 -16.39 -1.41
CA ALA A 232 14.40 -17.15 -2.13
C ALA A 232 13.08 -17.22 -1.36
N GLU A 233 13.15 -17.46 -0.05
CA GLU A 233 11.97 -17.56 0.83
C GLU A 233 11.15 -16.26 0.85
N MET A 234 11.79 -15.09 0.91
CA MET A 234 11.09 -13.79 0.94
C MET A 234 10.55 -13.32 -0.42
N THR A 235 10.92 -13.96 -1.53
CA THR A 235 10.42 -13.56 -2.86
C THR A 235 9.01 -14.07 -3.11
N LEU A 236 8.22 -13.22 -3.74
CA LEU A 236 6.87 -13.53 -4.19
C LEU A 236 6.91 -14.19 -5.57
N GLY A 237 6.12 -15.26 -5.74
CA GLY A 237 5.93 -15.92 -7.02
C GLY A 237 5.04 -15.13 -7.98
N ASP A 238 4.86 -15.64 -9.21
CA ASP A 238 3.94 -15.10 -10.23
C ASP A 238 4.26 -13.69 -10.79
N GLY A 239 5.49 -13.20 -10.63
CA GLY A 239 5.97 -11.98 -11.30
C GLY A 239 5.83 -12.00 -12.84
N ARG A 240 5.90 -10.83 -13.48
CA ARG A 240 5.81 -10.68 -14.94
C ARG A 240 7.18 -10.84 -15.60
N ALA A 241 8.13 -10.03 -15.16
CA ALA A 241 9.51 -10.02 -15.62
C ALA A 241 10.33 -11.10 -14.88
N LEU A 242 10.23 -11.14 -13.54
CA LEU A 242 10.93 -12.11 -12.71
C LEU A 242 10.06 -13.36 -12.51
N ARG A 243 10.26 -14.35 -13.38
CA ARG A 243 9.53 -15.64 -13.32
C ARG A 243 10.42 -16.82 -13.66
N GLY A 244 10.07 -18.00 -13.15
CA GLY A 244 10.73 -19.25 -13.48
C GLY A 244 12.24 -19.22 -13.19
N SER A 245 13.05 -19.49 -14.21
CA SER A 245 14.51 -19.47 -14.08
C SER A 245 15.06 -18.08 -13.77
N LEU A 246 14.44 -17.01 -14.26
CA LEU A 246 14.97 -15.66 -14.05
C LEU A 246 14.81 -15.21 -12.59
N LEU A 247 13.68 -15.52 -11.96
CA LEU A 247 13.49 -15.28 -10.52
C LEU A 247 14.50 -16.09 -9.69
N ARG A 248 14.72 -17.36 -10.04
CA ARG A 248 15.75 -18.18 -9.37
C ARG A 248 17.16 -17.63 -9.56
N SER A 249 17.50 -17.13 -10.75
CA SER A 249 18.78 -16.45 -10.95
C SER A 249 18.88 -15.19 -10.09
N ALA A 250 17.80 -14.38 -10.02
CA ALA A 250 17.78 -13.15 -9.26
C ALA A 250 17.98 -13.39 -7.75
N THR A 251 17.42 -14.46 -7.19
CA THR A 251 17.63 -14.83 -5.78
C THR A 251 19.06 -15.30 -5.51
N GLN A 252 19.73 -15.87 -6.51
CA GLN A 252 21.11 -16.35 -6.43
C GLN A 252 22.16 -15.27 -6.73
N ALA A 253 21.75 -14.06 -7.13
CA ALA A 253 22.67 -12.94 -7.32
C ALA A 253 23.45 -12.66 -6.02
N ASP A 254 24.76 -12.45 -6.13
CA ASP A 254 25.66 -12.19 -4.99
C ASP A 254 25.94 -10.70 -4.78
N SER A 255 25.48 -9.85 -5.70
CA SER A 255 25.71 -8.41 -5.73
C SER A 255 24.56 -7.68 -6.42
N GLU A 256 24.44 -6.38 -6.16
CA GLU A 256 23.45 -5.53 -6.84
C GLU A 256 23.73 -5.47 -8.36
N ASP A 257 25.00 -5.45 -8.78
CA ASP A 257 25.40 -5.50 -10.18
C ASP A 257 24.97 -6.81 -10.88
N ALA A 258 25.17 -7.96 -10.22
CA ALA A 258 24.72 -9.24 -10.74
C ALA A 258 23.19 -9.31 -10.85
N LEU A 259 22.47 -8.72 -9.88
CA LEU A 259 21.01 -8.60 -9.95
C LEU A 259 20.58 -7.73 -11.15
N MET A 260 21.26 -6.60 -11.37
CA MET A 260 20.98 -5.72 -12.51
C MET A 260 21.22 -6.41 -13.85
N GLU A 261 22.28 -7.21 -13.99
CA GLU A 261 22.54 -8.02 -15.19
C GLU A 261 21.40 -9.01 -15.48
N ILE A 262 20.81 -9.59 -14.44
CA ILE A 262 19.66 -10.49 -14.58
C ILE A 262 18.41 -9.71 -15.00
N LEU A 263 18.19 -8.53 -14.42
CA LEU A 263 17.07 -7.65 -14.78
C LEU A 263 17.16 -7.17 -16.23
N ARG A 264 18.36 -6.87 -16.75
CA ARG A 264 18.59 -6.50 -18.17
C ARG A 264 18.17 -7.59 -19.16
N ARG A 265 18.22 -8.86 -18.74
CA ARG A 265 17.77 -10.01 -19.55
C ARG A 265 16.26 -10.25 -19.47
N SER A 266 15.57 -9.54 -18.58
CA SER A 266 14.13 -9.61 -18.44
C SER A 266 13.40 -8.79 -19.52
N SER A 267 12.07 -8.75 -19.47
CA SER A 267 11.27 -7.88 -20.33
C SER A 267 11.13 -6.44 -19.81
N MET A 268 11.84 -6.09 -18.74
CA MET A 268 11.79 -4.77 -18.10
C MET A 268 12.80 -3.81 -18.74
N ASP A 269 12.43 -2.54 -18.88
CA ASP A 269 13.39 -1.48 -19.16
C ASP A 269 14.12 -1.12 -17.87
N THR A 270 15.43 -1.32 -17.83
CA THR A 270 16.25 -1.10 -16.64
C THR A 270 16.98 0.24 -16.64
N SER A 271 16.88 1.04 -17.71
CA SER A 271 17.71 2.23 -17.89
C SER A 271 17.54 3.24 -16.75
N ASP A 272 16.29 3.58 -16.42
CA ASP A 272 15.98 4.50 -15.32
C ASP A 272 16.12 3.83 -13.94
N LEU A 273 15.98 2.50 -13.86
CA LEU A 273 16.21 1.75 -12.63
C LEU A 273 17.68 1.81 -12.22
N GLU A 274 18.60 1.70 -13.18
CA GLU A 274 20.04 1.85 -12.96
C GLU A 274 20.39 3.24 -12.43
N GLU A 275 19.76 4.28 -12.98
CA GLU A 275 19.96 5.65 -12.50
C GLU A 275 19.37 5.85 -11.09
N ALA A 276 18.22 5.24 -10.80
CA ALA A 276 17.68 5.20 -9.44
C ALA A 276 18.61 4.45 -8.47
N LEU A 277 19.26 3.36 -8.92
CA LEU A 277 20.19 2.60 -8.10
C LEU A 277 21.46 3.41 -7.78
N LYS A 278 22.02 4.15 -8.76
CA LYS A 278 23.15 5.06 -8.53
C LYS A 278 22.82 6.12 -7.47
N ARG A 279 21.67 6.80 -7.60
CA ARG A 279 21.22 7.78 -6.59
C ARG A 279 21.02 7.15 -5.21
N SER A 280 20.54 5.91 -5.18
CA SER A 280 20.38 5.13 -3.94
C SER A 280 21.71 4.85 -3.24
N HIS A 281 22.82 4.66 -3.99
CA HIS A 281 24.16 4.60 -3.40
C HIS A 281 24.62 5.94 -2.83
N GLU A 282 24.36 7.04 -3.54
CA GLU A 282 24.74 8.39 -3.09
C GLU A 282 23.98 8.81 -1.82
N HIS A 283 22.69 8.46 -1.73
CA HIS A 283 21.82 8.83 -0.61
C HIS A 283 21.88 7.83 0.56
N GLY A 284 22.51 6.66 0.39
CA GLY A 284 22.64 5.63 1.42
C GLY A 284 21.34 4.84 1.72
N GLY A 285 20.29 5.02 0.92
CA GLY A 285 18.96 4.41 1.13
C GLY A 285 18.32 3.96 -0.18
N LEU A 286 17.34 3.04 -0.11
CA LEU A 286 16.65 2.50 -1.29
C LEU A 286 15.53 3.41 -1.81
N ASP A 287 15.29 4.56 -1.18
CA ASP A 287 14.15 5.45 -1.51
C ASP A 287 14.12 5.88 -2.98
N PRO A 288 15.24 6.20 -3.66
CA PRO A 288 15.20 6.53 -5.09
C PRO A 288 14.67 5.37 -5.95
N VAL A 289 15.03 4.13 -5.61
CA VAL A 289 14.57 2.92 -6.32
C VAL A 289 13.09 2.66 -6.03
N VAL A 290 12.69 2.73 -4.77
CA VAL A 290 11.29 2.54 -4.35
C VAL A 290 10.39 3.58 -5.02
N SER A 291 10.78 4.85 -5.00
CA SER A 291 10.05 5.95 -5.63
C SER A 291 9.96 5.79 -7.14
N TYR A 292 11.04 5.39 -7.81
CA TYR A 292 11.04 5.11 -9.25
C TYR A 292 10.03 4.01 -9.62
N LEU A 293 10.11 2.85 -8.97
CA LEU A 293 9.22 1.71 -9.23
C LEU A 293 7.75 2.03 -8.90
N ALA A 294 7.51 2.81 -7.85
CA ALA A 294 6.19 3.30 -7.50
C ALA A 294 5.63 4.28 -8.56
N ASN A 295 6.45 5.21 -9.05
CA ASN A 295 6.10 6.16 -10.12
C ASN A 295 5.76 5.44 -11.42
N LEU A 296 6.56 4.46 -11.82
CA LEU A 296 6.31 3.65 -13.01
C LEU A 296 4.93 2.96 -12.94
N ARG A 297 4.64 2.34 -11.78
CA ARG A 297 3.35 1.67 -11.54
C ARG A 297 2.17 2.66 -11.55
N ARG A 298 2.34 3.84 -10.95
CA ARG A 298 1.31 4.90 -10.96
C ARG A 298 1.05 5.43 -12.38
N ALA A 299 2.09 5.65 -13.16
CA ALA A 299 1.97 6.10 -14.55
C ALA A 299 1.20 5.08 -15.40
N ASP A 300 1.51 3.78 -15.24
CA ASP A 300 0.79 2.72 -15.95
C ASP A 300 -0.69 2.65 -15.53
N LEU A 301 -0.99 2.71 -14.23
CA LEU A 301 -2.37 2.73 -13.72
C LEU A 301 -3.16 3.94 -14.24
N ARG A 302 -2.54 5.12 -14.25
CA ARG A 302 -3.11 6.36 -14.80
C ARG A 302 -3.45 6.19 -16.27
N ARG A 303 -2.52 5.63 -17.07
CA ARG A 303 -2.72 5.33 -18.48
C ARG A 303 -3.87 4.32 -18.67
N MET A 304 -3.86 3.20 -17.95
CA MET A 304 -4.90 2.17 -18.05
C MET A 304 -6.28 2.70 -17.65
N SER A 305 -6.36 3.58 -16.65
CA SER A 305 -7.59 4.27 -16.26
C SER A 305 -8.16 5.15 -17.38
N HIS A 306 -7.31 5.81 -18.17
CA HIS A 306 -7.76 6.62 -19.31
C HIS A 306 -8.19 5.75 -20.49
N LEU A 307 -7.42 4.71 -20.81
CA LEU A 307 -7.70 3.79 -21.92
C LEU A 307 -8.93 2.90 -21.66
N ASN A 308 -9.24 2.62 -20.39
CA ASN A 308 -10.34 1.74 -20.00
C ASN A 308 -11.35 2.48 -19.09
N PRO A 309 -12.05 3.51 -19.61
CA PRO A 309 -12.84 4.44 -18.80
C PRO A 309 -14.11 3.85 -18.16
N LEU A 310 -14.55 2.67 -18.60
CA LEU A 310 -15.71 1.92 -18.10
C LEU A 310 -15.25 0.54 -17.61
N SER A 311 -14.38 0.52 -16.60
CA SER A 311 -13.76 -0.68 -16.06
C SER A 311 -13.45 -0.51 -14.56
N ALA A 312 -12.72 -1.44 -13.93
CA ALA A 312 -12.24 -1.25 -12.56
C ALA A 312 -11.11 -0.22 -12.46
N PHE A 313 -10.39 0.08 -13.56
CA PHE A 313 -9.20 0.94 -13.53
C PHE A 313 -9.46 2.35 -13.00
N PRO A 314 -10.52 3.08 -13.38
CA PRO A 314 -10.80 4.39 -12.80
C PRO A 314 -11.05 4.37 -11.29
N ILE A 315 -11.60 3.26 -10.77
CA ILE A 315 -11.86 3.10 -9.35
C ILE A 315 -10.55 2.82 -8.61
N ILE A 316 -9.74 1.87 -9.09
CA ILE A 316 -8.45 1.51 -8.49
C ILE A 316 -7.48 2.70 -8.56
N HIS A 317 -7.46 3.42 -9.67
CA HIS A 317 -6.67 4.65 -9.83
C HIS A 317 -7.07 5.71 -8.83
N TYR A 318 -8.37 5.93 -8.60
CA TYR A 318 -8.82 6.84 -7.56
C TYR A 318 -8.32 6.42 -6.17
N LEU A 319 -8.46 5.15 -5.80
CA LEU A 319 -8.00 4.64 -4.50
C LEU A 319 -6.49 4.87 -4.31
N GLU A 320 -5.67 4.48 -5.28
CA GLU A 320 -4.21 4.69 -5.20
C GLU A 320 -3.82 6.18 -5.19
N SER A 321 -4.55 7.04 -5.92
CA SER A 321 -4.35 8.49 -5.86
C SER A 321 -4.72 9.07 -4.49
N LYS A 322 -5.79 8.58 -3.86
CA LYS A 322 -6.19 9.03 -2.52
C LYS A 322 -5.15 8.62 -1.46
N VAL A 323 -4.62 7.41 -1.56
CA VAL A 323 -3.52 6.95 -0.69
C VAL A 323 -2.29 7.82 -0.87
N LEU A 324 -1.93 8.15 -2.10
CA LEU A 324 -0.78 9.02 -2.39
C LEU A 324 -0.98 10.43 -1.80
N GLU A 325 -2.17 11.01 -1.94
CA GLU A 325 -2.50 12.30 -1.34
C GLU A 325 -2.32 12.26 0.18
N VAL A 326 -2.86 11.23 0.84
CA VAL A 326 -2.73 11.04 2.29
C VAL A 326 -1.26 10.87 2.69
N GLN A 327 -0.50 10.05 1.98
CA GLN A 327 0.94 9.85 2.24
C GLN A 327 1.73 11.17 2.11
N ASN A 328 1.48 11.92 1.03
CA ASN A 328 2.10 13.22 0.80
C ASN A 328 1.75 14.24 1.90
N LEU A 329 0.48 14.30 2.32
CA LEU A 329 0.04 15.21 3.37
C LEU A 329 0.62 14.83 4.75
N ARG A 330 0.71 13.53 5.06
CA ARG A 330 1.37 13.03 6.28
C ARG A 330 2.85 13.38 6.29
N LEU A 331 3.56 13.09 5.20
CA LEU A 331 4.97 13.43 5.04
C LEU A 331 5.18 14.94 5.20
N LEU A 332 4.34 15.75 4.55
CA LEU A 332 4.41 17.20 4.62
C LEU A 332 4.20 17.71 6.05
N VAL A 333 3.11 17.30 6.72
CA VAL A 333 2.79 17.83 8.05
C VAL A 333 3.83 17.39 9.08
N ARG A 334 4.31 16.13 9.02
CA ARG A 334 5.32 15.62 9.93
C ARG A 334 6.68 16.25 9.67
N GLY A 335 7.07 16.40 8.40
CA GLY A 335 8.30 17.08 8.02
C GLY A 335 8.33 18.53 8.49
N LYS A 336 7.21 19.25 8.35
CA LYS A 336 7.08 20.61 8.87
C LYS A 336 7.06 20.68 10.40
N ALA A 337 6.46 19.71 11.09
CA ALA A 337 6.44 19.67 12.55
C ALA A 337 7.81 19.44 13.19
N VAL A 338 8.78 18.90 12.44
CA VAL A 338 10.16 18.70 12.89
C VAL A 338 11.16 19.59 12.12
N ASP A 339 10.67 20.67 11.50
CA ASP A 339 11.45 21.69 10.80
C ASP A 339 12.39 21.15 9.70
N LEU A 340 11.98 20.10 8.98
CA LEU A 340 12.74 19.63 7.82
C LEU A 340 12.75 20.68 6.70
N PRO A 341 13.89 20.84 5.99
CA PRO A 341 13.96 21.68 4.80
C PRO A 341 12.94 21.25 3.74
N GLU A 342 12.38 22.22 3.01
CA GLU A 342 11.37 21.97 1.98
C GLU A 342 11.90 21.03 0.89
N GLU A 343 13.17 21.17 0.53
CA GLU A 343 13.83 20.33 -0.46
C GLU A 343 13.88 18.86 -0.02
N VAL A 344 14.06 18.61 1.29
CA VAL A 344 14.07 17.25 1.85
C VAL A 344 12.67 16.66 1.83
N ILE A 345 11.65 17.43 2.20
CA ILE A 345 10.25 16.99 2.14
C ILE A 345 9.87 16.68 0.68
N GLU A 346 10.16 17.61 -0.24
CA GLU A 346 9.84 17.46 -1.66
C GLU A 346 10.50 16.23 -2.27
N ALA A 347 11.76 15.95 -1.94
CA ALA A 347 12.49 14.79 -2.46
C ALA A 347 11.82 13.44 -2.13
N HIS A 348 11.03 13.38 -1.06
CA HIS A 348 10.30 12.19 -0.63
C HIS A 348 8.83 12.19 -1.05
N MET A 349 8.33 13.28 -1.63
CA MET A 349 6.96 13.35 -2.16
C MET A 349 6.87 12.73 -3.56
N SER A 350 5.65 12.38 -3.95
CA SER A 350 5.35 11.80 -5.26
C SER A 350 4.10 12.45 -5.87
N PHE A 351 4.12 12.78 -7.17
CA PHE A 351 3.06 13.52 -7.85
C PHE A 351 2.34 12.74 -8.97
#